data_AF-A0A972W3Q4-F1
#
_entry.id   AF-A0A972W3Q4-F1
#
_cell.length_a   1.000
_cell.length_b   1.000
_cell.length_c   1.000
_cell.angle_alpha   90.00
_cell.angle_beta   90.00
_cell.angle_gamma   90.00
#
_symmetry.space_group_name_H-M   'P 1'
#
loop_
_entity.id
_entity.type
_entity.pdbx_description
1 polymer ?
#
loop_
_entity_poly.entity_id
_entity_poly.type
_entity_poly.pdbx_seq_one_letter_code
_entity_poly.pdbx_strand_id
1 'polypeptide(L)' 'MNIKSILISYIITFVVFLMVDMLWLGVIAKNIYQKYLGGFLSDNVNWTAAIIFYFI' A
#
# COMPACT_ATOMS: atom_id res chain seq x y z
N MET A 1 10.37 15.70 -24.60
CA MET A 1 10.39 14.87 -23.39
C MET A 1 10.42 13.40 -23.82
N ASN A 2 11.35 12.59 -23.32
CA ASN A 2 11.51 11.21 -23.80
C ASN A 2 10.48 10.30 -23.13
N ILE A 3 9.62 9.64 -23.91
CA ILE A 3 8.53 8.77 -23.40
C ILE A 3 9.06 7.72 -22.43
N LYS A 4 10.28 7.19 -22.69
CA LYS A 4 10.93 6.21 -21.83
C LYS A 4 11.22 6.75 -20.43
N SER A 5 11.70 8.00 -20.35
CA SER A 5 12.01 8.64 -19.06
C SER A 5 10.74 8.85 -18.24
N ILE A 6 9.62 9.19 -18.87
CA ILE A 6 8.34 9.41 -18.20
C ILE A 6 7.82 8.07 -17.63
N LEU A 7 7.83 7.02 -18.44
CA LEU A 7 7.44 5.66 -18.01
C LEU A 7 8.28 5.17 -16.83
N ILE A 8 9.60 5.34 -16.90
CA ILE A 8 10.51 4.94 -15.82
C ILE A 8 10.22 5.71 -14.53
N SER A 9 10.09 7.04 -14.61
CA SER A 9 9.76 7.86 -13.43
C SER A 9 8.41 7.50 -12.83
N TYR A 10 7.41 7.18 -13.66
CA TYR A 10 6.10 6.77 -13.20
C TYR A 10 6.16 5.45 -12.41
N ILE A 11 6.87 4.45 -12.93
CA ILE A 11 7.05 3.15 -12.26
C ILE A 11 7.83 3.30 -10.96
N ILE A 12 8.92 4.06 -10.97
CA ILE A 12 9.72 4.31 -9.75
C ILE A 12 8.87 5.01 -8.69
N THR A 13 8.11 6.04 -9.08
CA THR A 13 7.23 6.76 -8.16
C THR A 13 6.19 5.81 -7.57
N PHE A 14 5.52 5.01 -8.41
CA PHE A 14 4.56 4.00 -7.96
C PHE A 14 5.16 3.03 -6.93
N VAL A 15 6.35 2.47 -7.21
CA VAL A 15 7.03 1.55 -6.29
C VAL A 15 7.40 2.22 -4.97
N VAL A 16 7.92 3.45 -5.01
CA VAL A 16 8.30 4.20 -3.80
C VAL A 16 7.07 4.49 -2.94
N PHE A 17 5.96 4.94 -3.54
CA PHE A 17 4.71 5.16 -2.82
C PHE A 17 4.17 3.87 -2.19
N LEU A 18 4.19 2.77 -2.94
CA LEU A 18 3.75 1.47 -2.44
C LEU A 18 4.61 0.97 -1.28
N MET A 19 5.93 1.18 -1.33
CA MET A 19 6.84 0.86 -0.22
C MET A 19 6.57 1.69 1.02
N VAL A 20 6.37 3.01 0.86
CA VAL A 20 6.07 3.90 1.98
C VAL A 20 4.73 3.53 2.63
N ASP A 21 3.73 3.22 1.82
CA ASP A 21 2.40 2.82 2.29
C ASP A 21 2.44 1.47 3.04
N MET A 22 3.13 0.47 2.49
CA MET A 22 3.34 -0.82 3.16
C MET A 22 4.08 -0.67 4.50
N LEU A 23 5.10 0.20 4.56
CA LEU A 23 5.84 0.47 5.79
C LEU A 23 4.97 1.20 6.82
N TRP A 24 4.12 2.11 6.37
CA TRP A 24 3.15 2.80 7.22
C TRP A 24 2.13 1.80 7.81
N LEU A 25 1.44 1.03 6.98
CA LEU A 25 0.42 0.07 7.42
C LEU A 25 1.01 -1.07 8.26
N GLY A 26 2.15 -1.62 7.84
CA GLY A 26 2.75 -2.79 8.46
C GLY A 26 3.53 -2.52 9.75
N VAL A 27 4.13 -1.33 9.88
CA VAL A 27 5.04 -1.02 11.01
C VAL A 27 4.52 0.16 11.83
N ILE A 28 4.33 1.32 11.20
CA ILE A 28 4.09 2.57 11.94
C ILE A 28 2.69 2.59 12.55
N ALA A 29 1.68 2.35 11.72
CA ALA A 29 0.29 2.47 12.10
C ALA A 29 -0.33 1.14 12.56
N LYS A 30 0.39 0.02 12.47
CA LYS A 30 -0.11 -1.31 12.87
C LYS A 30 -0.77 -1.31 14.25
N ASN A 31 -0.13 -0.71 15.25
CA ASN A 31 -0.67 -0.62 16.61
C ASN A 31 -1.91 0.27 16.69
N ILE A 32 -2.00 1.31 15.86
CA ILE A 32 -3.16 2.20 15.77
C ILE A 32 -4.34 1.43 15.16
N TYR A 33 -4.12 0.74 14.03
CA TYR A 33 -5.14 -0.11 13.41
C TYR A 33 -5.61 -1.20 14.38
N GLN A 34 -4.71 -1.89 15.07
CA GLN A 34 -5.11 -2.90 16.06
C GLN A 34 -5.87 -2.31 17.26
N LYS A 35 -5.46 -1.13 17.75
CA LYS A 35 -6.10 -0.49 18.91
C LYS A 35 -7.51 0.03 18.62
N TYR A 36 -7.72 0.63 17.46
CA TYR A 36 -9.00 1.29 17.13
C TYR A 36 -9.89 0.47 16.19
N LEU A 37 -9.29 -0.37 15.35
CA LEU A 37 -9.96 -1.17 14.32
C LEU A 37 -9.78 -2.68 14.54
N GLY A 38 -9.11 -3.11 15.62
CA GLY A 38 -8.84 -4.53 15.91
C GLY A 38 -10.09 -5.41 15.89
N GLY A 39 -11.21 -4.92 16.45
CA GLY A 39 -12.47 -5.67 16.44
C GLY A 39 -13.16 -5.78 15.06
N PHE A 40 -12.71 -5.01 14.07
CA PHE A 40 -13.21 -5.03 12.69
C PHE A 40 -12.22 -5.67 11.71
N LEU A 41 -10.97 -5.89 12.13
CA LEU A 41 -9.94 -6.52 11.32
C LEU A 41 -10.22 -8.03 11.27
N SER A 42 -10.36 -8.55 10.06
CA SER A 42 -10.40 -9.99 9.81
C SER A 42 -9.07 -10.62 10.20
N ASP A 43 -9.12 -11.78 10.88
CA ASP A 43 -7.93 -12.59 11.18
C ASP A 43 -7.18 -13.00 9.90
N ASN A 44 -7.91 -13.10 8.79
CA ASN A 44 -7.37 -13.43 7.48
C ASN A 44 -7.22 -12.18 6.61
N VAL A 45 -6.04 -12.03 5.99
CA VAL A 45 -5.78 -10.98 5.01
C VAL A 45 -6.56 -11.26 3.72
N ASN A 46 -7.39 -10.32 3.30
CA ASN A 46 -8.08 -10.39 2.00
C ASN A 46 -7.16 -9.86 0.90
N TRP A 47 -6.36 -10.74 0.31
CA TRP A 47 -5.43 -10.41 -0.77
C TRP A 47 -6.12 -9.85 -2.01
N THR A 48 -7.34 -10.31 -2.33
CA THR A 48 -8.11 -9.79 -3.45
C THR A 48 -8.45 -8.32 -3.24
N ALA A 49 -8.95 -7.95 -2.05
CA ALA A 49 -9.25 -6.57 -1.71
C ALA A 49 -7.98 -5.70 -1.69
N ALA A 50 -6.86 -6.22 -1.18
CA ALA A 50 -5.58 -5.52 -1.18
C ALA A 50 -5.07 -5.23 -2.60
N ILE A 51 -5.15 -6.21 -3.51
CA ILE A 51 -4.77 -6.00 -4.92
C ILE A 51 -5.68 -4.96 -5.56
N ILE A 52 -7.00 -5.08 -5.41
CA ILE A 52 -7.95 -4.12 -6.01
C ILE A 52 -7.69 -2.70 -5.49
N PHE A 53 -7.41 -2.53 -4.20
CA PHE A 53 -7.11 -1.23 -3.59
C PHE A 53 -5.90 -0.52 -4.20
N TYR A 54 -4.86 -1.25 -4.62
CA TYR A 54 -3.66 -0.64 -5.24
C TYR A 54 -3.78 -0.43 -6.75
N PHE A 55 -4.75 -1.06 -7.41
CA PHE A 55 -4.91 -1.02 -8.87
C PHE A 55 -6.07 -0.13 -9.35
N ILE A 56 -6.97 0.31 -8.45
CA ILE A 56 -8.05 1.28 -8.71
C ILE A 56 -7.62 2.66 -8.23
#